data_AF-A0A520BVZ1-F1
#
_entry.id   AF-A0A520BVZ1-F1
#
_cell.length_a   1.000
_cell.length_b   1.000
_cell.length_c   1.000
_cell.angle_alpha   90.00
_cell.angle_beta   90.00
_cell.angle_gamma   90.00
#
_symmetry.space_group_name_H-M   'P 1'
#
loop_
_entity.id
_entity.type
_entity.pdbx_description
1 polymer ?
#
loop_
_entity_poly.entity_id
_entity_poly.type
_entity_poly.pdbx_seq_one_letter_code
_entity_poly.pdbx_strand_id
1 'polypeptide(L)'
;MKTAAKSLIVLVLITLLINSNLKAQQHAVDFYEQTFNFSADETLNIKFDGNLNKGAVLSFYNELSKSNHQSLINSLLKYKDDYKLNDWLYYQLVRKTAEQLSPKAINYHRYTLYKWFLMTKSGYDSKIAIGNNQLIFYVRNDEDISDIPFFMINQKKYMCLNYHDYGKFFQKENT
;
A
#
# COMPACT_ATOMS: atom_id res chain seq x y z
N MET A 1 44.05 -38.57 -18.71
CA MET A 1 43.39 -37.25 -18.83
C MET A 1 41.94 -37.37 -18.34
N LYS A 2 41.71 -37.05 -17.05
CA LYS A 2 40.41 -36.94 -16.39
C LYS A 2 40.31 -35.50 -15.92
N THR A 3 39.30 -34.75 -16.38
CA THR A 3 38.64 -33.57 -15.75
C THR A 3 38.17 -32.57 -16.82
N ALA A 4 36.99 -32.81 -17.38
CA ALA A 4 36.28 -31.79 -18.16
C ALA A 4 34.75 -31.90 -17.99
N ALA A 5 34.23 -33.11 -17.72
CA ALA A 5 32.79 -33.33 -17.60
C ALA A 5 32.13 -32.77 -16.32
N LYS A 6 32.89 -32.49 -15.25
CA LYS A 6 32.33 -31.97 -13.98
C LYS A 6 32.04 -30.46 -14.01
N SER A 7 32.80 -29.67 -14.77
CA SER A 7 32.58 -28.21 -14.84
C SER A 7 31.39 -27.83 -15.72
N LEU A 8 31.07 -28.62 -16.75
CA LEU A 8 29.97 -28.32 -17.66
C LEU A 8 28.60 -28.54 -16.99
N ILE A 9 28.48 -29.55 -16.13
CA ILE A 9 27.25 -29.83 -15.38
C ILE A 9 26.95 -28.74 -14.34
N VAL A 10 27.98 -28.18 -13.69
CA VAL A 10 27.84 -27.08 -12.73
C VAL A 10 27.40 -25.78 -13.43
N LEU A 11 27.90 -25.51 -14.65
CA LEU A 11 27.52 -24.31 -15.42
C LEU A 11 26.07 -24.37 -15.95
N VAL A 12 25.58 -25.56 -16.29
CA VAL A 12 24.19 -25.79 -16.72
C VAL A 12 23.20 -25.69 -15.54
N LEU A 13 23.60 -26.09 -14.33
CA LEU A 13 22.79 -25.94 -13.12
C LEU A 13 22.61 -24.47 -12.68
N ILE A 14 23.59 -23.60 -12.96
CA ILE A 14 23.52 -22.16 -12.61
C ILE A 14 22.55 -21.39 -13.53
N THR A 15 22.41 -21.80 -14.79
CA THR A 15 21.55 -21.12 -15.77
C THR A 15 20.08 -21.52 -15.67
N LEU A 16 19.76 -22.66 -15.06
CA LEU A 16 18.39 -23.12 -14.82
C LEU A 16 17.69 -22.46 -13.62
N LEU A 17 18.39 -21.63 -12.84
CA LEU A 17 17.85 -21.01 -11.62
C LEU A 17 17.23 -19.62 -11.80
N ILE A 18 17.19 -19.04 -13.01
CA ILE A 18 16.79 -17.62 -13.19
C ILE A 18 15.73 -17.40 -14.28
N ASN A 19 14.79 -18.32 -14.45
CA ASN A 19 13.59 -18.06 -15.25
C ASN A 19 12.35 -17.89 -14.37
N SER A 20 12.38 -16.89 -13.49
CA SER A 20 11.14 -16.26 -13.06
C SER A 20 10.87 -15.10 -14.04
N ASN A 21 9.95 -15.31 -14.98
CA ASN A 21 9.39 -14.22 -15.77
C ASN A 21 8.54 -13.34 -14.83
N LEU A 22 9.18 -12.56 -13.97
CA LEU A 22 8.53 -11.51 -13.19
C LEU A 22 8.16 -10.40 -14.16
N LYS A 23 6.93 -10.44 -14.67
CA LYS A 23 6.36 -9.32 -15.44
C LYS A 23 6.07 -8.19 -14.47
N ALA A 24 7.08 -7.38 -14.21
CA ALA A 24 6.95 -6.18 -13.41
C ALA A 24 6.39 -5.06 -14.28
N GLN A 25 5.17 -4.59 -13.99
CA GLN A 25 4.57 -3.47 -14.68
C GLN A 25 5.17 -2.17 -14.15
N GLN A 26 5.64 -1.32 -15.06
CA GLN A 26 6.11 0.02 -14.71
C GLN A 26 4.92 0.97 -14.66
N HIS A 27 4.87 1.77 -13.61
CA HIS A 27 3.86 2.81 -13.39
C HIS A 27 4.55 4.16 -13.21
N ALA A 28 3.92 5.19 -13.73
CA ALA A 28 4.36 6.57 -13.62
C ALA A 28 3.21 7.43 -13.08
N VAL A 29 3.53 8.30 -12.12
CA VAL A 29 2.57 9.21 -11.50
C VAL A 29 3.20 10.60 -11.46
N ASP A 30 2.55 11.56 -12.11
CA ASP A 30 2.93 12.97 -11.94
C ASP A 30 2.54 13.43 -10.54
N PHE A 31 3.54 13.82 -9.77
CA PHE A 31 3.37 14.22 -8.38
C PHE A 31 4.33 15.36 -8.03
N TYR A 32 3.78 16.45 -7.49
CA TYR A 32 4.58 17.64 -7.23
C TYR A 32 5.23 18.16 -8.53
N GLU A 33 6.55 18.39 -8.53
CA GLU A 33 7.30 18.92 -9.68
C GLU A 33 7.95 17.82 -10.54
N GLN A 34 7.74 16.53 -10.23
CA GLN A 34 8.45 15.41 -10.85
C GLN A 34 7.56 14.19 -11.05
N THR A 35 8.00 13.26 -11.89
CA THR A 35 7.30 11.98 -12.06
C THR A 35 7.82 10.97 -11.04
N PHE A 36 6.93 10.45 -10.21
CA PHE A 36 7.20 9.28 -9.39
C PHE A 36 7.05 8.01 -10.24
N ASN A 37 8.15 7.26 -10.40
CA ASN A 37 8.16 5.99 -11.11
C ASN A 37 8.28 4.84 -10.12
N PHE A 38 7.49 3.79 -10.32
CA PHE A 38 7.58 2.59 -9.53
C PHE A 38 7.23 1.35 -10.35
N SER A 39 7.71 0.21 -9.87
CA SER A 39 7.39 -1.10 -10.43
C SER A 39 6.39 -1.82 -9.53
N ALA A 40 5.38 -2.44 -10.12
CA ALA A 40 4.50 -3.37 -9.43
C ALA A 40 4.42 -4.67 -10.22
N ASP A 41 4.83 -5.79 -9.61
CA ASP A 41 4.65 -7.10 -10.21
C ASP A 41 3.28 -7.70 -9.86
N GLU A 42 2.96 -8.84 -10.46
CA GLU A 42 1.68 -9.51 -10.26
C GLU A 42 1.44 -9.93 -8.80
N THR A 43 2.47 -10.08 -7.98
CA THR A 43 2.31 -10.44 -6.55
C THR A 43 1.67 -9.30 -5.76
N LEU A 44 1.75 -8.07 -6.26
CA LEU A 44 1.06 -6.91 -5.69
C LEU A 44 -0.40 -6.84 -6.08
N ASN A 45 -0.90 -7.65 -7.03
CA ASN A 45 -2.28 -7.62 -7.49
C ASN A 45 -3.20 -8.51 -6.63
N ILE A 46 -3.45 -8.10 -5.40
CA ILE A 46 -4.29 -8.84 -4.44
C ILE A 46 -5.76 -8.52 -4.66
N LYS A 47 -6.60 -9.53 -4.89
CA LYS A 47 -8.05 -9.36 -5.08
C LYS A 47 -8.75 -9.00 -3.77
N PHE A 48 -9.85 -8.26 -3.88
CA PHE A 48 -10.72 -7.95 -2.74
C PHE A 48 -12.16 -7.82 -3.24
N ASP A 49 -12.80 -8.96 -3.47
CA ASP A 49 -14.10 -9.03 -4.15
C ASP A 49 -15.22 -9.48 -3.20
N GLY A 50 -14.89 -9.73 -1.92
CA GLY A 50 -15.83 -10.20 -0.90
C GLY A 50 -16.43 -9.08 -0.06
N ASN A 51 -17.42 -9.46 0.77
CA ASN A 51 -18.02 -8.55 1.75
C ASN A 51 -16.98 -7.98 2.70
N LEU A 52 -17.09 -6.68 2.99
CA LEU A 52 -16.18 -6.02 3.92
C LEU A 52 -16.36 -6.59 5.34
N ASN A 53 -15.38 -7.36 5.79
CA ASN A 53 -15.34 -7.93 7.13
C ASN A 53 -13.88 -8.13 7.60
N LYS A 54 -13.69 -8.34 8.90
CA LYS A 54 -12.37 -8.50 9.53
C LYS A 54 -11.54 -9.62 8.89
N GLY A 55 -12.16 -10.76 8.57
CA GLY A 55 -11.48 -11.91 7.97
C GLY A 55 -10.96 -11.60 6.57
N ALA A 56 -11.79 -10.98 5.72
CA ALA A 56 -11.39 -10.58 4.37
C ALA A 56 -10.23 -9.57 4.39
N VAL A 57 -10.29 -8.58 5.28
CA VAL A 57 -9.23 -7.58 5.44
C VAL A 57 -7.93 -8.20 5.94
N LEU A 58 -8.01 -9.15 6.87
CA LEU A 58 -6.83 -9.87 7.36
C LEU A 58 -6.21 -10.74 6.26
N SER A 59 -7.03 -11.42 5.44
CA SER A 59 -6.53 -12.19 4.29
C SER A 59 -5.79 -11.29 3.31
N PHE A 60 -6.40 -10.16 2.94
CA PHE A 60 -5.79 -9.17 2.05
C PHE A 60 -4.43 -8.68 2.59
N TYR A 61 -4.37 -8.30 3.87
CA TYR A 61 -3.12 -7.85 4.50
C TYR A 61 -2.04 -8.93 4.49
N ASN A 62 -2.42 -10.18 4.78
CA ASN A 62 -1.48 -11.30 4.84
C ASN A 62 -0.95 -11.69 3.46
N GLU A 63 -1.79 -11.68 2.44
CA GLU A 63 -1.38 -11.91 1.05
C GLU A 63 -0.46 -10.80 0.57
N LEU A 64 -0.85 -9.54 0.77
CA LEU A 64 -0.02 -8.40 0.37
C LEU A 64 1.29 -8.34 1.16
N SER A 65 1.33 -8.78 2.42
CA SER A 65 2.57 -8.89 3.20
C SER A 65 3.54 -9.95 2.67
N LYS A 66 3.06 -10.95 1.92
CA LYS A 66 3.90 -11.98 1.27
C LYS A 66 4.36 -11.56 -0.13
N SER A 67 3.79 -10.49 -0.70
CA SER A 67 4.17 -9.95 -2.00
C SER A 67 5.55 -9.29 -1.98
N ASN A 68 6.07 -8.98 -3.17
CA ASN A 68 7.31 -8.22 -3.37
C ASN A 68 7.18 -6.70 -3.11
N HIS A 69 6.30 -6.30 -2.19
CA HIS A 69 6.02 -4.90 -1.86
C HIS A 69 7.21 -4.04 -1.43
N GLN A 70 8.30 -4.65 -0.93
CA GLN A 70 9.43 -3.88 -0.40
C GLN A 70 10.05 -2.95 -1.46
N SER A 71 10.09 -3.34 -2.73
CA SER A 71 10.60 -2.48 -3.81
C SER A 71 9.77 -1.21 -3.98
N LEU A 72 8.44 -1.35 -3.89
CA LEU A 72 7.51 -0.22 -3.94
C LEU A 72 7.67 0.69 -2.71
N ILE A 73 7.75 0.12 -1.51
CA ILE A 73 7.96 0.88 -0.27
C ILE A 73 9.28 1.66 -0.33
N ASN A 74 10.37 1.02 -0.79
CA ASN A 74 11.65 1.68 -0.95
C ASN A 74 11.58 2.82 -1.96
N SER A 75 10.86 2.65 -3.07
CA SER A 75 10.67 3.70 -4.07
C SER A 75 9.90 4.89 -3.51
N LEU A 76 8.82 4.63 -2.76
CA LEU A 76 8.03 5.67 -2.09
C LEU A 76 8.86 6.45 -1.07
N LEU A 77 9.60 5.76 -0.20
CA LEU A 77 10.43 6.38 0.83
C LEU A 77 11.62 7.14 0.23
N LYS A 78 12.26 6.58 -0.81
CA LYS A 78 13.29 7.30 -1.55
C LYS A 78 12.75 8.60 -2.13
N TYR A 79 11.57 8.56 -2.75
CA TYR A 79 10.95 9.78 -3.28
C TYR A 79 10.60 10.78 -2.16
N LYS A 80 10.11 10.29 -1.00
CA LYS A 80 9.92 11.13 0.20
C LYS A 80 11.20 11.88 0.57
N ASP A 81 12.31 11.16 0.62
CA ASP A 81 13.59 11.68 1.10
C ASP A 81 14.28 12.59 0.08
N ASP A 82 14.23 12.25 -1.21
CA ASP A 82 14.82 13.03 -2.29
C ASP A 82 14.15 14.41 -2.40
N TYR A 83 12.82 14.46 -2.26
CA TYR A 83 12.02 15.69 -2.41
C TYR A 83 11.56 16.32 -1.08
N LYS A 84 12.05 15.79 0.05
CA LYS A 84 11.74 16.29 1.41
C LYS A 84 10.24 16.45 1.65
N LEU A 85 9.45 15.46 1.21
CA LEU A 85 8.00 15.50 1.38
C LEU A 85 7.66 15.45 2.87
N ASN A 86 6.84 16.40 3.32
CA ASN A 86 6.18 16.29 4.61
C ASN A 86 5.15 15.15 4.61
N ASP A 87 4.64 14.80 5.78
CA ASP A 87 3.77 13.63 5.93
C ASP A 87 2.45 13.77 5.15
N TRP A 88 1.93 14.99 4.98
CA TRP A 88 0.78 15.25 4.14
C TRP A 88 1.06 14.98 2.66
N LEU A 89 2.15 15.53 2.11
CA LEU A 89 2.56 15.28 0.73
C LEU A 89 2.89 13.81 0.50
N TYR A 90 3.53 13.14 1.48
CA TYR A 90 3.76 11.71 1.41
C TYR A 90 2.46 10.91 1.34
N TYR A 91 1.47 11.26 2.16
CA TYR A 91 0.15 10.64 2.08
C TYR A 91 -0.50 10.87 0.70
N GLN A 92 -0.39 12.07 0.12
CA GLN A 92 -0.91 12.36 -1.21
C GLN A 92 -0.21 11.53 -2.30
N LEU A 93 1.09 11.27 -2.18
CA LEU A 93 1.83 10.35 -3.04
C LEU A 93 1.25 8.93 -2.93
N VAL A 94 1.11 8.42 -1.69
CA VAL A 94 0.52 7.10 -1.43
C VAL A 94 -0.89 6.97 -2.00
N ARG A 95 -1.73 8.01 -1.92
CA ARG A 95 -3.07 8.02 -2.54
C ARG A 95 -3.00 7.80 -4.04
N LYS A 96 -2.09 8.48 -4.74
CA LYS A 96 -1.95 8.33 -6.20
C LYS A 96 -1.37 6.97 -6.57
N THR A 97 -0.41 6.45 -5.79
CA THR A 97 0.12 5.10 -5.99
C THR A 97 -0.97 4.04 -5.80
N ALA A 98 -1.81 4.15 -4.77
CA ALA A 98 -2.94 3.25 -4.56
C ALA A 98 -3.96 3.33 -5.71
N GLU A 99 -4.18 4.51 -6.30
CA GLU A 99 -5.05 4.68 -7.47
C GLU A 99 -4.54 3.90 -8.68
N GLN A 100 -3.22 3.87 -8.90
CA GLN A 100 -2.61 3.09 -9.98
C GLN A 100 -2.73 1.58 -9.75
N LEU A 101 -2.60 1.10 -8.50
CA LEU A 101 -2.70 -0.31 -8.16
C LEU A 101 -4.13 -0.83 -8.16
N SER A 102 -5.07 0.00 -7.71
CA SER A 102 -6.47 -0.32 -7.58
C SER A 102 -7.30 0.95 -7.70
N PRO A 103 -7.79 1.29 -8.90
CA PRO A 103 -8.57 2.51 -9.12
C PRO A 103 -9.75 2.62 -8.16
N LYS A 104 -9.89 3.76 -7.49
CA LYS A 104 -10.93 4.00 -6.48
C LYS A 104 -12.34 3.78 -7.04
N ALA A 105 -12.55 4.18 -8.29
CA ALA A 105 -13.84 4.06 -8.98
C ALA A 105 -14.26 2.60 -9.26
N ILE A 106 -13.30 1.68 -9.32
CA ILE A 106 -13.55 0.26 -9.61
C ILE A 106 -13.70 -0.54 -8.31
N ASN A 107 -12.82 -0.32 -7.34
CA ASN A 107 -12.88 -1.01 -6.05
C ASN A 107 -12.40 -0.11 -4.91
N TYR A 108 -13.36 0.56 -4.27
CA TYR A 108 -13.10 1.51 -3.18
C TYR A 108 -12.43 0.88 -1.95
N HIS A 109 -12.85 -0.33 -1.56
CA HIS A 109 -12.28 -1.00 -0.40
C HIS A 109 -10.83 -1.40 -0.65
N ARG A 110 -10.56 -2.03 -1.80
CA ARG A 110 -9.21 -2.42 -2.21
C ARG A 110 -8.28 -1.21 -2.29
N TYR A 111 -8.73 -0.12 -2.93
CA TYR A 111 -8.02 1.15 -2.97
C TYR A 111 -7.64 1.64 -1.56
N THR A 112 -8.60 1.64 -0.63
CA THR A 112 -8.38 2.10 0.75
C THR A 112 -7.45 1.16 1.53
N LEU A 113 -7.52 -0.15 1.30
CA LEU A 113 -6.62 -1.12 1.91
C LEU A 113 -5.18 -0.95 1.42
N TYR A 114 -4.94 -0.65 0.14
CA TYR A 114 -3.59 -0.30 -0.33
C TYR A 114 -3.07 0.96 0.34
N LYS A 115 -3.87 2.03 0.46
CA LYS A 115 -3.46 3.24 1.19
C LYS A 115 -3.00 2.91 2.60
N TRP A 116 -3.82 2.17 3.35
CA TRP A 116 -3.51 1.75 4.71
C TRP A 116 -2.26 0.88 4.80
N PHE A 117 -2.13 -0.11 3.91
CA PHE A 117 -0.98 -1.01 3.89
C PHE A 117 0.31 -0.24 3.60
N LEU A 118 0.33 0.60 2.56
CA LEU A 118 1.49 1.38 2.17
C LEU A 118 1.92 2.33 3.30
N MET A 119 0.98 3.07 3.90
CA MET A 119 1.28 3.93 5.05
C MET A 119 1.87 3.12 6.23
N THR A 120 1.28 1.96 6.55
CA THR A 120 1.77 1.08 7.62
C THR A 120 3.19 0.59 7.34
N LYS A 121 3.46 0.09 6.14
CA LYS A 121 4.78 -0.44 5.74
C LYS A 121 5.84 0.65 5.62
N SER A 122 5.43 1.89 5.41
CA SER A 122 6.30 3.07 5.44
C SER A 122 6.56 3.62 6.84
N GLY A 123 6.08 2.95 7.89
CA GLY A 123 6.40 3.27 9.28
C GLY A 123 5.41 4.21 9.98
N TYR A 124 4.30 4.58 9.33
CA TYR A 124 3.27 5.40 9.97
C TYR A 124 2.36 4.55 10.86
N ASP A 125 2.00 5.08 12.02
CA ASP A 125 1.01 4.46 12.92
C ASP A 125 -0.40 4.68 12.34
N SER A 126 -0.81 3.74 11.50
CA SER A 126 -2.07 3.81 10.76
C SER A 126 -2.99 2.66 11.13
N LYS A 127 -4.30 2.94 11.17
CA LYS A 127 -5.34 2.02 11.63
C LYS A 127 -6.52 2.05 10.67
N ILE A 128 -7.29 0.97 10.69
CA ILE A 128 -8.56 0.89 9.98
C ILE A 128 -9.67 0.44 10.93
N ALA A 129 -10.89 0.91 10.66
CA ALA A 129 -12.11 0.44 11.30
C ALA A 129 -13.07 -0.06 10.23
N ILE A 130 -13.86 -1.08 10.57
CA ILE A 130 -14.86 -1.68 9.69
C ILE A 130 -16.19 -1.66 10.43
N GLY A 131 -17.21 -1.04 9.85
CA GLY A 131 -18.54 -0.93 10.47
C GLY A 131 -19.52 -0.32 9.48
N ASN A 132 -20.81 -0.68 9.55
CA ASN A 132 -21.84 -0.17 8.62
C ASN A 132 -21.49 -0.33 7.13
N ASN A 133 -20.79 -1.42 6.78
CA ASN A 133 -20.22 -1.65 5.45
C ASN A 133 -19.24 -0.54 4.97
N GLN A 134 -18.64 0.20 5.91
CA GLN A 134 -17.63 1.23 5.69
C GLN A 134 -16.27 0.76 6.17
N LEU A 135 -15.23 1.13 5.42
CA LEU A 135 -13.83 0.92 5.78
C LEU A 135 -13.23 2.29 6.05
N ILE A 136 -13.06 2.64 7.32
CA ILE A 136 -12.55 3.95 7.73
C ILE A 136 -11.05 3.85 7.96
N PHE A 137 -10.29 4.79 7.41
CA PHE A 137 -8.83 4.80 7.44
C PHE A 137 -8.30 5.97 8.27
N TYR A 138 -7.47 5.65 9.26
CA TYR A 138 -6.92 6.60 10.21
C TYR A 138 -5.39 6.59 10.21
N VAL A 139 -4.78 7.76 10.43
CA VAL A 139 -3.34 7.90 10.65
C VAL A 139 -3.10 8.76 11.87
N ARG A 140 -2.15 8.36 12.71
CA ARG A 140 -1.74 9.14 13.87
C ARG A 140 -1.11 10.46 13.43
N ASN A 141 -1.58 11.57 14.00
CA ASN A 141 -0.94 12.87 13.89
C ASN A 141 -1.43 13.78 15.02
N ASP A 142 -0.71 14.87 15.27
CA ASP A 142 -1.06 15.85 16.29
C ASP A 142 -1.66 17.14 15.69
N GLU A 143 -1.92 17.18 14.38
CA GLU A 143 -2.46 18.33 13.64
C GLU A 143 -3.89 18.69 14.06
N ASP A 144 -4.18 19.98 14.24
CA ASP A 144 -5.53 20.45 14.50
C ASP A 144 -6.23 20.80 13.18
N ILE A 145 -7.01 19.86 12.65
CA ILE A 145 -7.75 20.03 11.41
C ILE A 145 -9.23 20.07 11.73
N SER A 146 -9.84 21.24 11.55
CA SER A 146 -11.27 21.44 11.76
C SER A 146 -12.10 20.50 10.90
N ASP A 147 -13.23 20.04 11.45
CA ASP A 147 -14.25 19.23 10.78
C ASP A 147 -13.80 17.84 10.30
N ILE A 148 -12.59 17.39 10.66
CA ILE A 148 -12.14 16.02 10.41
C ILE A 148 -12.33 15.16 11.66
N PRO A 149 -13.13 14.08 11.59
CA PRO A 149 -13.28 13.16 12.71
C PRO A 149 -11.95 12.52 13.10
N PHE A 150 -11.72 12.40 14.41
CA PHE A 150 -10.60 11.67 14.98
C PHE A 150 -11.03 10.90 16.21
N PHE A 151 -10.20 9.96 16.66
CA PHE A 151 -10.33 9.35 17.98
C PHE A 151 -8.99 9.38 18.72
N MET A 152 -9.04 9.16 20.03
CA MET A 152 -7.86 9.04 20.89
C MET A 152 -7.66 7.57 21.31
N ILE A 153 -6.45 7.04 21.15
CA ILE A 153 -6.04 5.78 21.80
C ILE A 153 -4.75 6.05 22.55
N ASN A 154 -4.73 5.79 23.86
CA ASN A 154 -3.56 5.98 24.71
C ASN A 154 -2.91 7.37 24.52
N GLN A 155 -3.73 8.42 24.56
CA GLN A 155 -3.33 9.83 24.36
C GLN A 155 -2.77 10.17 22.97
N LYS A 156 -2.87 9.26 21.99
CA LYS A 156 -2.47 9.52 20.60
C LYS A 156 -3.72 9.80 19.75
N LYS A 157 -3.70 10.91 19.01
CA LYS A 157 -4.78 11.31 18.09
C LYS A 157 -4.65 10.59 16.75
N TYR A 158 -5.75 10.00 16.29
CA TYR A 158 -5.84 9.29 15.01
C TYR A 158 -6.91 9.94 14.15
N MET A 159 -6.49 10.58 13.08
CA MET A 159 -7.37 11.37 12.22
C MET A 159 -7.86 10.58 11.02
N CYS A 160 -9.14 10.75 10.67
CA CYS A 160 -9.78 10.05 9.56
C CYS A 160 -9.37 10.65 8.21
N LEU A 161 -8.68 9.89 7.38
CA LEU A 161 -8.16 10.37 6.09
C LEU A 161 -9.09 10.14 4.90
N ASN A 162 -10.15 9.34 5.08
CA ASN A 162 -11.15 9.08 4.03
C ASN A 162 -12.56 9.56 4.39
N TYR A 163 -12.68 10.46 5.37
CA TYR A 163 -13.96 11.06 5.76
C TYR A 163 -14.73 11.64 4.57
N HIS A 164 -14.04 12.45 3.75
CA HIS A 164 -14.63 13.10 2.58
C HIS A 164 -15.11 12.13 1.49
N ASP A 165 -14.62 10.88 1.48
CA ASP A 165 -15.08 9.88 0.52
C ASP A 165 -16.52 9.43 0.81
N TYR A 166 -16.96 9.54 2.08
CA TYR A 166 -18.31 9.17 2.52
C TYR A 166 -19.27 10.36 2.58
N GLY A 167 -18.77 11.57 2.85
CA GLY A 167 -19.60 12.76 2.96
C GLY A 167 -20.78 12.55 3.93
N LYS A 168 -22.01 12.79 3.45
CA LYS A 168 -23.25 12.61 4.23
C LYS A 168 -23.52 11.17 4.67
N PHE A 169 -22.86 10.18 4.05
CA PHE A 169 -23.05 8.77 4.37
C PHE A 169 -22.12 8.27 5.47
N PHE A 170 -21.24 9.11 6.03
CA PHE A 170 -20.35 8.70 7.11
C PHE A 170 -21.16 8.29 8.35
N GLN A 171 -21.01 7.04 8.80
CA GLN A 171 -21.69 6.53 9.96
C GLN A 171 -20.66 6.17 11.03
N LYS A 172 -20.72 6.89 12.17
CA LYS A 172 -19.98 6.47 13.36
C LYS A 172 -20.61 5.19 13.88
N GLU A 173 -19.79 4.19 14.22
CA GLU A 173 -20.31 3.08 15.02
C GLU A 173 -20.78 3.65 16.37
N ASN A 174 -22.01 3.33 16.75
CA ASN A 174 -22.52 3.64 18.07
C ASN A 174 -21.86 2.66 19.05
N THR A 175 -20.87 3.12 19.80
CA THR A 175 -20.37 2.41 21.00
C THR A 175 -21.34 2.54 22.16
#